data_AF-A0A3N5ZTW2-F1
#
_entry.id   AF-A0A3N5ZTW2-F1
#
_cell.length_a   1.000
_cell.length_b   1.000
_cell.length_c   1.000
_cell.angle_alpha   90.00
_cell.angle_beta   90.00
_cell.angle_gamma   90.00
#
_symmetry.space_group_name_H-M   'P 1'
#
loop_
_entity.id
_entity.type
_entity.pdbx_description
1 polymer ?
#
loop_
_entity_poly.entity_id
_entity_poly.type
_entity_poly.pdbx_seq_one_letter_code
_entity_poly.pdbx_strand_id
1 'polypeptide(L)'
;MDTRVDAVLRLLKNRPSSIESLAQSTGLSASRLEHLFKFETGECLSKARRREILLQAAGLLRNPGMQVKAVAFTCGYSHVPS
;
A
#
# COMPACT_ATOMS: atom_id res chain seq x y z
N MET A 1 5.36 19.72 1.98
CA MET A 1 5.11 18.27 1.99
C MET A 1 6.44 17.58 2.18
N ASP A 2 6.59 16.78 3.23
CA ASP A 2 7.81 16.00 3.52
C ASP A 2 8.15 15.05 2.34
N THR A 3 9.42 15.01 1.93
CA THR A 3 9.88 14.19 0.79
C THR A 3 9.66 12.69 1.00
N ARG A 4 9.64 12.23 2.25
CA ARG A 4 9.36 10.82 2.59
C ARG A 4 7.90 10.47 2.37
N VAL A 5 6.98 11.39 2.68
CA VAL A 5 5.54 11.19 2.43
C VAL A 5 5.26 11.15 0.94
N ASP A 6 5.89 12.03 0.17
CA ASP A 6 5.77 12.02 -1.28
C ASP A 6 6.34 10.73 -1.91
N ALA A 7 7.49 10.25 -1.43
CA ALA A 7 8.05 8.96 -1.84
C ALA A 7 7.09 7.78 -1.54
N VAL A 8 6.46 7.78 -0.37
CA VAL A 8 5.48 6.76 0.02
C VAL A 8 4.24 6.79 -0.87
N LEU A 9 3.72 7.97 -1.18
CA LEU A 9 2.58 8.12 -2.11
C LEU A 9 2.92 7.60 -3.51
N ARG A 10 4.12 7.89 -4.01
CA ARG A 10 4.60 7.36 -5.30
C ARG A 10 4.72 5.84 -5.27
N LEU A 11 5.28 5.26 -4.20
CA LEU A 11 5.43 3.82 -4.06
C LEU A 11 4.08 3.11 -3.98
N LEU A 12 3.12 3.65 -3.22
CA LEU A 12 1.78 3.09 -3.10
C LEU A 12 1.04 3.01 -4.44
N LYS A 13 1.18 4.04 -5.29
CA LYS A 13 0.54 4.06 -6.62
C LYS A 13 1.14 3.04 -7.59
N ASN A 14 2.45 2.83 -7.51
CA ASN A 14 3.15 1.99 -8.48
C ASN A 14 3.04 0.50 -8.18
N ARG A 15 3.00 0.12 -6.90
CA ARG A 15 2.95 -1.30 -6.51
C ARG A 15 2.36 -1.51 -5.11
N PRO A 16 1.75 -2.68 -4.84
CA PRO A 16 1.36 -3.04 -3.49
C PRO A 16 2.62 -3.15 -2.62
N SER A 17 2.67 -2.40 -1.53
CA SER A 17 3.79 -2.40 -0.57
C SER A 17 3.25 -2.56 0.85
N SER A 18 3.92 -3.33 1.71
CA SER A 18 3.57 -3.41 3.13
C SER A 18 4.00 -2.13 3.87
N ILE A 19 3.41 -1.89 5.04
CA ILE A 19 3.78 -0.73 5.86
C ILE A 19 5.24 -0.85 6.31
N GLU A 20 5.71 -2.06 6.63
CA GLU A 20 7.13 -2.26 6.99
C GLU A 20 8.09 -1.93 5.85
N SER A 21 7.79 -2.34 4.60
CA SER A 21 8.64 -2.00 3.46
C SER A 21 8.67 -0.50 3.17
N LEU A 22 7.54 0.19 3.36
CA LEU A 22 7.47 1.65 3.23
C LEU A 22 8.29 2.35 4.33
N ALA A 23 8.22 1.86 5.56
CA ALA A 23 8.99 2.35 6.69
C ALA A 23 10.50 2.18 6.45
N GLN A 24 10.92 0.99 6.00
CA GLN A 24 12.31 0.73 5.62
C GLN A 24 12.80 1.66 4.50
N SER A 25 11.98 1.90 3.46
CA SER A 25 12.33 2.80 2.36
C SER A 25 12.52 4.27 2.76
N THR A 26 11.99 4.65 3.93
CA THR A 26 12.08 6.02 4.46
C THR A 26 13.04 6.14 5.64
N GLY A 27 13.67 5.03 6.07
CA GLY A 27 14.52 4.97 7.26
C GLY A 27 13.76 5.21 8.57
N LEU A 28 12.43 4.98 8.59
CA LEU A 28 11.58 5.21 9.74
C LEU A 28 11.05 3.89 10.31
N SER A 29 10.61 3.92 11.57
CA SER A 29 9.73 2.86 12.08
C SER A 29 8.33 3.02 11.51
N ALA A 30 7.56 1.91 11.48
CA ALA A 30 6.19 1.91 10.98
C ALA A 30 5.30 2.95 11.70
N SER A 31 5.39 3.03 13.04
CA SER A 31 4.63 4.00 13.82
C SER A 31 5.02 5.44 13.52
N ARG A 32 6.32 5.72 13.38
CA ARG A 32 6.83 7.06 13.04
C ARG A 32 6.38 7.48 11.65
N LEU A 33 6.39 6.55 10.71
CA LEU A 33 5.89 6.77 9.36
C LEU A 33 4.36 7.02 9.36
N GLU A 34 3.57 6.22 10.09
CA GLU A 34 2.11 6.39 10.18
C GLU A 34 1.74 7.77 10.74
N HIS A 35 2.43 8.22 11.80
CA HIS A 35 2.23 9.56 12.35
C HIS A 35 2.62 10.66 11.37
N LEU A 36 3.80 10.56 10.73
CA LEU A 36 4.26 11.56 9.77
C LEU A 36 3.30 11.65 8.57
N PHE A 37 2.89 10.51 8.04
CA PHE A 37 1.97 10.44 6.92
C PHE A 37 0.60 11.05 7.27
N LYS A 38 0.04 10.69 8.44
CA LYS A 38 -1.23 11.27 8.91
C LYS A 38 -1.13 12.77 9.18
N PHE A 39 0.00 13.22 9.73
CA PHE A 39 0.24 14.65 9.98
C PHE A 39 0.28 15.45 8.67
N GLU A 40 0.98 14.95 7.65
CA GLU A 40 1.15 15.66 6.37
C GLU A 40 -0.07 15.55 5.45
N THR A 41 -0.79 14.40 5.46
CA THR A 41 -1.87 14.12 4.49
C THR A 41 -3.27 14.21 5.09
N GLY A 42 -3.39 14.19 6.42
CA GLY A 42 -4.67 14.06 7.12
C GLY A 42 -5.28 12.65 7.10
N GLU A 43 -4.68 11.68 6.40
CA GLU A 43 -5.19 10.31 6.27
C GLU A 43 -4.23 9.29 6.92
N CYS A 44 -4.74 8.22 7.50
CA CYS A 44 -3.88 7.12 7.97
C CYS A 44 -3.28 6.38 6.77
N LEU A 45 -1.97 6.09 6.79
CA LEU A 45 -1.25 5.33 5.77
C LEU A 45 -1.87 3.97 5.53
N SER A 46 -2.31 3.30 6.58
CA SER A 46 -3.01 2.02 6.49
C SER A 46 -4.30 2.09 5.66
N LYS A 47 -5.03 3.21 5.73
CA LYS A 47 -6.24 3.46 4.94
C LYS A 47 -5.89 3.80 3.49
N ALA A 48 -4.93 4.71 3.29
CA ALA A 48 -4.44 5.07 1.95
C ALA A 48 -3.93 3.83 1.19
N ARG A 49 -3.15 2.96 1.86
CA ARG A 49 -2.67 1.70 1.32
C ARG A 49 -3.81 0.77 0.89
N ARG A 50 -4.82 0.56 1.74
CA ARG A 50 -5.97 -0.30 1.38
C ARG A 50 -6.71 0.23 0.15
N ARG A 51 -6.89 1.55 0.07
CA ARG A 51 -7.53 2.20 -1.09
C ARG A 51 -6.74 1.96 -2.37
N GLU A 52 -5.42 2.16 -2.36
CA GLU A 52 -4.58 1.95 -3.54
C GLU A 52 -4.56 0.47 -3.96
N ILE A 53 -4.50 -0.46 -3.00
CA ILE A 53 -4.60 -1.90 -3.28
C ILE A 53 -5.92 -2.24 -3.97
N LEU A 54 -7.05 -1.69 -3.48
CA LEU A 54 -8.36 -1.93 -4.09
C LEU A 54 -8.47 -1.34 -5.50
N LEU A 55 -7.91 -0.14 -5.72
CA LEU A 55 -7.88 0.48 -7.05
C LEU A 55 -7.05 -0.34 -8.04
N GLN A 56 -5.90 -0.84 -7.61
CA GLN A 56 -5.05 -1.73 -8.41
C GLN A 56 -5.78 -3.04 -8.71
N ALA A 57 -6.38 -3.68 -7.70
CA ALA A 57 -7.18 -4.89 -7.87
C ALA A 57 -8.34 -4.69 -8.86
N ALA A 58 -9.07 -3.57 -8.75
CA ALA A 58 -10.13 -3.23 -9.68
C ALA A 58 -9.61 -3.02 -11.12
N GLY A 59 -8.43 -2.41 -11.28
CA GLY A 59 -7.75 -2.28 -12.57
C GLY A 59 -7.36 -3.64 -13.16
N LEU A 60 -6.84 -4.55 -12.33
CA LEU A 60 -6.48 -5.91 -12.76
C LEU A 60 -7.70 -6.74 -13.15
N LEU A 61 -8.81 -6.64 -12.42
CA LEU A 61 -10.07 -7.34 -12.72
C LEU A 61 -10.73 -6.87 -14.03
N ARG A 62 -10.40 -5.67 -14.52
CA ARG A 62 -10.85 -5.19 -15.83
C ARG A 62 -10.09 -5.80 -17.00
N ASN A 63 -8.94 -6.45 -16.74
CA ASN A 63 -8.20 -7.19 -17.77
C ASN A 63 -8.69 -8.65 -17.84
N PRO A 64 -9.28 -9.10 -18.97
CA PRO A 64 -9.95 -10.40 -19.08
C PRO A 64 -9.03 -11.63 -19.00
N GLY A 65 -7.71 -11.45 -18.90
CA GLY A 65 -6.72 -12.54 -18.86
C GLY A 65 -6.19 -12.90 -17.47
N MET A 66 -6.57 -12.20 -16.40
CA MET A 66 -5.93 -12.38 -15.09
C MET A 66 -6.82 -13.17 -14.12
N GLN A 67 -6.36 -14.36 -13.70
CA GLN A 67 -7.06 -15.19 -12.73
C GLN A 67 -7.20 -14.47 -11.38
N VAL A 68 -8.40 -14.52 -10.78
CA VAL A 68 -8.76 -13.94 -9.46
C VAL A 68 -7.75 -14.28 -8.34
N LYS A 69 -7.06 -15.41 -8.47
CA LYS A 69 -6.00 -15.87 -7.55
C LYS A 69 -4.78 -14.93 -7.50
N ALA A 70 -4.43 -14.27 -8.60
CA ALA A 70 -3.35 -13.29 -8.66
C ALA A 70 -3.69 -12.00 -7.88
N VAL A 71 -4.97 -11.62 -7.88
CA VAL A 71 -5.50 -10.42 -7.20
C VAL A 71 -5.49 -10.60 -5.68
N ALA A 72 -5.83 -11.79 -5.18
CA ALA A 72 -5.76 -12.08 -3.74
C ALA A 72 -4.32 -12.02 -3.20
N PHE A 73 -3.34 -12.51 -3.99
CA PHE A 73 -1.93 -12.48 -3.62
C PHE A 73 -1.34 -11.06 -3.66
N THR A 74 -1.71 -10.24 -4.66
CA THR A 74 -1.28 -8.83 -4.74
C THR A 74 -1.87 -7.96 -3.63
N CYS A 75 -3.06 -8.31 -3.13
CA CYS A 75 -3.70 -7.60 -2.01
C CYS A 75 -3.14 -7.97 -0.62
N GLY A 76 -2.24 -8.96 -0.53
CA GLY A 76 -1.68 -9.41 0.75
C GLY A 76 -2.63 -10.28 1.57
N TYR A 77 -3.65 -10.89 0.95
CA TYR A 77 -4.45 -11.94 1.60
C TYR A 77 -3.68 -13.26 1.57
N SER A 78 -2.68 -13.38 2.44
CA SER A 78 -2.04 -14.66 2.72
C SER A 78 -2.63 -15.24 3.99
N HIS A 79 -3.93 -15.57 3.96
CA HIS A 79 -4.49 -16.49 4.95
C HIS A 79 -4.23 -17.89 4.42
N VAL A 80 -3.14 -18.52 4.87
CA VAL A 80 -3.12 -19.97 4.97
C VAL A 80 -4.14 -20.32 6.05
N PRO A 81 -5.21 -21.06 5.76
CA PRO A 81 -5.91 -21.79 6.81
C PRO A 81 -4.89 -22.81 7.34
N SER A 82 -4.66 -22.83 8.65
CA SER A 82 -4.09 -24.01 9.31
C SER A 82 -5.13 -25.14 9.31
#